data_AF-A0A258DMI5-F1
#
_entry.id   AF-A0A258DMI5-F1
#
_cell.length_a   1.000
_cell.length_b   1.000
_cell.length_c   1.000
_cell.angle_alpha   90.00
_cell.angle_beta   90.00
_cell.angle_gamma   90.00
#
_symmetry.space_group_name_H-M   'P 1'
#
loop_
_entity.id
_entity.type
_entity.pdbx_description
1 polymer ?
#
loop_
_entity_poly.entity_id
_entity_poly.type
_entity_poly.pdbx_seq_one_letter_code
_entity_poly.pdbx_strand_id
1 'polypeptide(L)'
;MKCLNDLSESLAEFRDLPGVSVVICTFNGKQRLKPTLEHALRQIFSYPYEILVVNNASTDGTAGWVKELAILSDFKGLIRVVSEHKPGLSHARLRGVFEARFSIILFCDDKLG
;
A
#
# COMPACT_ATOMS: atom_id res chain seq x y z
N MET A 1 -9.66 -11.50 -26.59
CA MET A 1 -10.30 -12.45 -25.66
C MET A 1 -9.32 -13.23 -24.79
N LYS A 2 -8.15 -13.66 -25.30
CA LYS A 2 -7.14 -14.39 -24.48
C LYS A 2 -6.60 -13.59 -23.28
N CYS A 3 -6.18 -12.34 -23.50
CA CYS A 3 -5.65 -11.44 -22.46
C CYS A 3 -6.64 -11.11 -21.31
N LEU A 4 -7.96 -11.12 -21.57
CA LEU A 4 -8.98 -10.91 -20.53
C LEU A 4 -9.16 -12.15 -19.64
N ASN A 5 -9.01 -13.35 -20.21
CA ASN A 5 -9.07 -14.59 -19.45
C ASN A 5 -7.81 -14.78 -18.60
N ASP A 6 -6.63 -14.44 -19.15
CA ASP A 6 -5.35 -14.53 -18.43
C ASP A 6 -5.33 -13.58 -17.21
N LEU A 7 -5.92 -12.38 -17.32
CA LEU A 7 -6.11 -11.47 -16.19
C LEU A 7 -7.15 -12.02 -15.19
N SER A 8 -8.19 -12.70 -15.65
CA SER A 8 -9.21 -13.27 -14.75
C SER A 8 -8.68 -14.43 -13.91
N GLU A 9 -7.77 -15.23 -14.47
CA GLU A 9 -7.10 -16.33 -13.75
C GLU A 9 -6.06 -15.78 -12.76
N SER A 10 -5.25 -14.79 -13.14
CA SER A 10 -4.30 -14.16 -12.20
C SER A 10 -5.00 -13.38 -11.07
N LEU A 11 -6.17 -12.79 -11.35
CA LEU A 11 -7.00 -12.13 -10.33
C LEU A 11 -7.72 -13.14 -9.43
N ALA A 12 -7.92 -14.38 -9.87
CA ALA A 12 -8.48 -15.45 -9.05
C ALA A 12 -7.44 -15.96 -8.04
N GLU A 13 -6.18 -16.16 -8.44
CA GLU A 13 -5.10 -16.55 -7.52
C GLU A 13 -4.80 -15.47 -6.45
N PHE A 14 -4.99 -14.19 -6.76
CA PHE A 14 -4.89 -13.08 -5.80
C PHE A 14 -5.91 -13.15 -4.64
N ARG A 15 -6.99 -13.93 -4.77
CA ARG A 15 -8.13 -13.90 -3.83
C ARG A 15 -8.04 -14.90 -2.68
N ASP A 16 -7.07 -15.80 -2.70
CA ASP A 16 -7.02 -16.93 -1.76
C ASP A 16 -6.02 -16.77 -0.61
N LEU A 17 -5.32 -15.62 -0.51
CA LEU A 17 -4.52 -15.29 0.67
C LEU A 17 -5.37 -14.51 1.69
N PRO A 18 -5.89 -15.17 2.76
CA PRO A 18 -6.66 -14.49 3.79
C PRO A 18 -5.78 -13.51 4.56
N GLY A 19 -6.14 -12.22 4.52
CA GLY A 19 -5.43 -11.15 5.22
C GLY A 19 -5.93 -9.78 4.78
N VAL A 20 -5.27 -8.72 5.26
CA VAL A 20 -5.63 -7.33 4.97
C VAL A 20 -4.46 -6.56 4.39
N SER A 21 -4.66 -5.93 3.23
CA SER A 21 -3.74 -4.94 2.68
C SER A 21 -4.26 -3.55 3.04
N VAL A 22 -3.59 -2.87 3.98
CA VAL A 22 -3.88 -1.48 4.33
C VAL A 22 -3.18 -0.58 3.32
N VAL A 23 -3.95 -0.03 2.38
CA VAL A 23 -3.45 0.78 1.27
C VAL A 23 -3.53 2.26 1.62
N ILE A 24 -2.37 2.91 1.68
CA ILE A 24 -2.24 4.35 1.95
C ILE A 24 -1.72 5.04 0.68
N CYS A 25 -2.58 5.81 0.03
CA CYS A 25 -2.21 6.61 -1.14
C CYS A 25 -1.69 7.97 -0.67
N THR A 26 -0.53 8.39 -1.16
CA THR A 26 0.09 9.66 -0.73
C THR A 26 0.73 10.42 -1.89
N PHE A 27 0.62 11.75 -1.85
CA PHE A 27 1.32 12.69 -2.72
C PHE A 27 1.89 13.81 -1.85
N ASN A 28 3.20 14.00 -1.91
CA ASN A 28 3.93 14.97 -1.07
C ASN A 28 3.47 14.93 0.40
N GLY A 29 3.44 13.71 0.95
CA GLY A 29 2.79 13.43 2.22
C GLY A 29 3.76 13.06 3.34
N LYS A 30 5.07 13.23 3.18
CA LYS A 30 6.07 12.78 4.17
C LYS A 30 5.73 13.19 5.61
N GLN A 31 5.27 14.43 5.80
CA GLN A 31 4.89 14.94 7.13
C GLN A 31 3.56 14.38 7.65
N ARG A 32 2.57 14.17 6.77
CA ARG A 32 1.24 13.65 7.14
C ARG A 32 1.27 12.13 7.37
N LEU A 33 2.02 11.43 6.53
CA LEU A 33 2.10 9.98 6.52
C LEU A 33 2.81 9.44 7.76
N LYS A 34 3.77 10.18 8.33
CA LYS A 34 4.49 9.77 9.55
C LYS A 34 3.55 9.41 10.71
N PRO A 35 2.69 10.32 11.22
CA PRO A 35 1.77 9.97 12.30
C PRO A 35 0.80 8.85 11.90
N THR A 36 0.32 8.81 10.65
CA THR A 36 -0.55 7.74 10.16
C THR A 36 0.12 6.36 10.23
N LEU A 37 1.35 6.25 9.74
CA LEU A 37 2.12 5.00 9.81
C LEU A 37 2.40 4.61 11.26
N GLU A 38 2.78 5.54 12.12
CA GLU A 38 2.98 5.26 13.54
C GLU A 38 1.72 4.67 14.21
N HIS A 39 0.52 5.13 13.83
CA HIS A 39 -0.74 4.57 14.34
C HIS A 39 -1.04 3.20 13.74
N ALA A 40 -0.84 3.03 12.42
CA ALA A 40 -1.06 1.77 11.72
C ALA A 40 -0.13 0.66 12.25
N LEU A 41 1.12 0.99 12.56
CA LEU A 41 2.12 0.06 13.09
C LEU A 41 1.87 -0.39 14.53
N ARG A 42 1.09 0.37 15.30
CA ARG A 42 0.67 0.00 16.67
C ARG A 42 -0.59 -0.88 16.69
N GLN A 43 -1.22 -1.15 15.55
CA GLN A 43 -2.41 -1.99 15.52
C GLN A 43 -2.04 -3.43 15.84
N ILE A 44 -2.83 -4.07 16.71
CA ILE A 44 -2.73 -5.49 17.00
C ILE A 44 -3.76 -6.18 16.11
N PHE A 45 -3.29 -7.06 15.22
CA PHE A 45 -4.13 -7.79 14.30
C PHE A 45 -3.83 -9.28 14.37
N SER A 46 -4.88 -10.10 14.50
CA SER A 46 -4.74 -11.57 14.60
C SER A 46 -4.58 -12.26 13.25
N TYR A 47 -4.72 -11.52 12.15
CA TYR A 47 -4.61 -12.02 10.78
C TYR A 47 -3.39 -11.41 10.07
N PRO A 48 -2.84 -12.08 9.04
CA PRO A 48 -1.81 -11.50 8.19
C PRO A 48 -2.26 -10.15 7.63
N TYR A 49 -1.37 -9.17 7.69
CA TYR A 49 -1.62 -7.87 7.08
C TYR A 49 -0.33 -7.25 6.54
N GLU A 50 -0.50 -6.31 5.62
CA GLU A 50 0.57 -5.43 5.16
C GLU A 50 0.11 -3.98 5.18
N ILE A 51 1.07 -3.07 5.27
CA ILE A 51 0.87 -1.64 5.00
C ILE A 51 1.51 -1.33 3.65
N LEU A 52 0.68 -1.10 2.65
CA LEU A 52 1.08 -0.75 1.30
C LEU A 52 0.96 0.75 1.09
N VAL A 53 2.09 1.45 1.07
CA VAL A 53 2.15 2.86 0.71
C VAL A 53 2.27 3.01 -0.81
N VAL A 54 1.28 3.64 -1.42
CA VAL A 54 1.32 4.03 -2.84
C VAL A 54 1.78 5.48 -2.92
N ASN A 55 3.05 5.68 -3.28
CA ASN A 55 3.62 6.99 -3.54
C ASN A 55 3.21 7.46 -4.95
N ASN A 56 2.31 8.44 -5.02
CA ASN A 56 1.78 8.95 -6.28
C ASN A 56 2.52 10.21 -6.74
N ALA A 57 3.62 10.04 -7.47
CA ALA A 57 4.41 11.12 -8.06
C ALA A 57 4.95 12.19 -7.07
N SER A 58 5.20 11.83 -5.80
CA SER A 58 5.78 12.76 -4.82
C SER A 58 7.22 13.18 -5.18
N THR A 59 7.56 14.42 -4.84
CA THR A 59 8.89 15.04 -5.02
C THR A 59 9.54 15.46 -3.71
N ASP A 60 8.86 15.30 -2.58
CA ASP A 60 9.30 15.69 -1.23
C ASP A 60 10.16 14.62 -0.50
N GLY A 61 10.56 13.58 -1.22
CA GLY A 61 11.30 12.44 -0.65
C GLY A 61 10.44 11.44 0.12
N THR A 62 9.10 11.49 0.03
CA THR A 62 8.19 10.51 0.67
C THR A 62 8.60 9.07 0.37
N ALA A 63 8.82 8.70 -0.89
CA ALA A 63 9.16 7.33 -1.27
C ALA A 63 10.47 6.83 -0.63
N GLY A 64 11.50 7.67 -0.59
CA GLY A 64 12.78 7.31 0.02
C GLY A 64 12.65 7.05 1.52
N TRP A 65 11.96 7.95 2.21
CA TRP A 65 11.69 7.80 3.64
C TRP A 65 10.91 6.52 3.98
N VAL A 66 9.88 6.16 3.19
CA VAL A 66 9.14 4.92 3.43
C VAL A 66 9.99 3.68 3.12
N LYS A 67 10.85 3.72 2.09
CA LYS A 67 11.79 2.62 1.79
C LYS A 67 12.76 2.39 2.95
N GLU A 68 13.31 3.47 3.52
CA GLU A 68 14.18 3.40 4.70
C GLU A 68 13.45 2.81 5.91
N LEU A 69 12.18 3.19 6.12
CA LEU A 69 11.37 2.61 7.19
C LEU A 69 11.12 1.11 7.00
N ALA A 70 10.85 0.68 5.76
CA ALA A 70 10.53 -0.71 5.42
C ALA A 70 11.71 -1.69 5.57
N ILE A 71 12.96 -1.20 5.61
CA ILE A 71 14.14 -2.04 5.82
C ILE A 71 14.51 -2.21 7.29
N LEU A 72 13.91 -1.43 8.20
CA LEU A 72 14.14 -1.60 9.64
C LEU A 72 13.60 -2.96 10.10
N SER A 73 14.36 -3.64 10.97
CA SER A 73 14.05 -5.00 11.42
C SER A 73 12.63 -5.16 11.97
N ASP A 74 12.15 -4.17 12.73
CA ASP A 74 10.83 -4.18 13.36
C ASP A 74 9.67 -4.12 12.35
N PHE A 75 9.94 -3.68 11.11
CA PHE A 75 8.93 -3.48 10.06
C PHE A 75 9.21 -4.25 8.78
N LYS A 76 10.27 -5.07 8.79
CA LYS A 76 10.73 -5.79 7.60
C LYS A 76 9.64 -6.72 7.09
N GLY A 77 9.19 -6.47 5.87
CA GLY A 77 8.12 -7.24 5.22
C GLY A 77 6.70 -6.82 5.61
N LEU A 78 6.52 -6.00 6.64
CA LEU A 78 5.23 -5.43 7.03
C LEU A 78 4.87 -4.20 6.20
N ILE A 79 5.85 -3.33 5.93
CA ILE A 79 5.66 -2.12 5.13
C ILE A 79 6.20 -2.36 3.72
N ARG A 80 5.41 -1.97 2.72
CA ARG A 80 5.79 -1.91 1.31
C ARG A 80 5.53 -0.54 0.75
N VAL A 81 6.36 -0.12 -0.19
CA VAL A 81 6.15 1.10 -0.96
C VAL A 81 6.27 0.83 -2.43
N VAL A 82 5.25 1.27 -3.17
CA VAL A 82 5.19 1.22 -4.63
C VAL A 82 5.02 2.63 -5.17
N SER A 83 5.58 2.89 -6.35
CA SER A 83 5.44 4.18 -7.02
C SER A 83 4.37 4.10 -8.11
N GLU A 84 3.51 5.12 -8.16
CA GLU A 84 2.62 5.43 -9.27
C GLU A 84 3.06 6.77 -9.87
N HIS A 85 3.45 6.77 -11.14
CA HIS A 85 4.03 7.93 -11.80
C HIS A 85 2.97 8.86 -12.41
N LYS A 86 1.76 8.35 -12.68
CA LYS A 86 0.65 9.15 -13.20
C LYS A 86 -0.09 9.83 -12.05
N PRO A 87 -0.08 11.17 -11.95
CA PRO A 87 -0.76 11.87 -10.87
C PRO A 87 -2.26 11.57 -10.83
N GLY A 88 -2.82 11.43 -9.63
CA GLY A 88 -4.25 11.30 -9.40
C GLY A 88 -4.59 10.16 -8.44
N LEU A 89 -5.51 10.43 -7.51
CA LEU A 89 -5.93 9.47 -6.48
C LEU A 89 -6.48 8.16 -7.08
N SER A 90 -7.21 8.24 -8.20
CA SER A 90 -7.71 7.04 -8.89
C SER A 90 -6.58 6.14 -9.41
N HIS A 91 -5.50 6.73 -9.93
CA HIS A 91 -4.33 5.98 -10.36
C HIS A 91 -3.61 5.35 -9.18
N ALA A 92 -3.45 6.08 -8.07
CA ALA A 92 -2.86 5.57 -6.85
C ALA A 92 -3.69 4.40 -6.25
N ARG A 93 -5.02 4.54 -6.19
CA ARG A 93 -5.91 3.48 -5.68
C ARG A 93 -5.86 2.24 -6.55
N LEU A 94 -5.91 2.41 -7.87
CA LEU A 94 -5.84 1.29 -8.81
C LEU A 94 -4.50 0.56 -8.71
N ARG A 95 -3.39 1.31 -8.60
CA ARG A 95 -2.07 0.75 -8.30
C ARG A 95 -2.08 -0.05 -7.00
N GLY A 96 -2.70 0.48 -5.96
CA GLY A 96 -2.87 -0.20 -4.67
C GLY A 96 -3.64 -1.51 -4.79
N VAL A 97 -4.71 -1.55 -5.58
CA VAL A 97 -5.48 -2.79 -5.82
C VAL A 97 -4.63 -3.86 -6.50
N PHE A 98 -3.83 -3.50 -7.50
CA PHE A 98 -2.99 -4.45 -8.22
C PHE A 98 -1.76 -4.93 -7.44
N GLU A 99 -1.34 -4.18 -6.42
CA GLU A 99 -0.13 -4.47 -5.63
C GLU A 99 -0.44 -5.08 -4.26
N ALA A 100 -1.71 -5.07 -3.83
CA ALA A 100 -2.17 -5.61 -2.56
C ALA A 100 -2.03 -7.14 -2.53
N ARG A 101 -1.35 -7.68 -1.51
CA ARG A 101 -1.06 -9.13 -1.41
C ARG A 101 -2.22 -9.97 -0.88
N PHE A 102 -3.17 -9.33 -0.21
CA PHE A 102 -4.26 -10.03 0.48
C PHE A 102 -5.62 -9.69 -0.12
N SER A 103 -6.57 -10.61 0.09
CA SER A 103 -7.91 -10.54 -0.49
C SER A 103 -8.77 -9.39 0.04
N ILE A 104 -8.50 -8.88 1.25
CA ILE A 104 -9.16 -7.69 1.79
C ILE A 104 -8.27 -6.47 1.57
N ILE A 105 -8.82 -5.46 0.92
CA ILE A 105 -8.15 -4.17 0.69
C ILE A 105 -8.85 -3.10 1.53
N LEU A 106 -8.10 -2.46 2.43
CA LEU A 106 -8.58 -1.37 3.25
C LEU A 106 -7.84 -0.08 2.86
N PHE A 107 -8.56 0.90 2.33
CA PHE A 107 -7.98 2.22 2.07
C PHE A 107 -7.92 3.04 3.36
N CYS A 108 -6.77 3.66 3.60
CA CYS A 108 -6.54 4.57 4.71
C CYS A 108 -5.91 5.86 4.17
N ASP A 109 -6.38 7.01 4.65
CA ASP A 109 -5.85 8.32 4.23
C ASP A 109 -4.47 8.57 4.84
N ASP A 110 -3.62 9.33 4.14
CA ASP A 110 -2.27 9.64 4.59
C ASP A 110 -2.21 10.66 5.74
N LYS A 111 -3.35 11.07 6.29
CA LYS A 111 -3.49 12.04 7.37
C LYS A 111 -4.46 11.52 8.42
N LEU A 112 -4.17 11.83 9.68
CA LEU A 112 -5.16 11.74 10.75
C LEU A 112 -6.13 12.91 10.59
N GLY A 113 -7.43 12.62 10.65
CA GLY A 113 -8.50 13.63 10.63
C GLY A 113 -8.55 14.47 11.90
#